data_AF-A0A962BWI6-F1
#
_entry.id   AF-A0A962BWI6-F1
#
_cell.length_a   1.000
_cell.length_b   1.000
_cell.length_c   1.000
_cell.angle_alpha   90.00
_cell.angle_beta   90.00
_cell.angle_gamma   90.00
#
_symmetry.space_group_name_H-M   'P 1'
#
loop_
_entity.id
_entity.type
_entity.pdbx_description
1 polymer ?
#
loop_
_entity_poly.entity_id
_entity_poly.type
_entity_poly.pdbx_seq_one_letter_code
_entity_poly.pdbx_strand_id
1 'polypeptide(L)'
;MWNFIGNNSGTDYNFKIYRTEIARRGSLLVQPMSNVSPGSKLVAMPMFKQGLLQQGGPADIMARRIVNAGASPNPYAFPNMVCEHTQFTDGSNPYYPNGLCMSPAVNISGTTPFSCETGGGDNDASDGACPTIDSNGVASTDPMDQTTFDKVTFWGQCPGSPTCGTIAESVALGSNLDDQSWYNPLDVAKGHRGYLWRDMVVAMYAWSPNWKRNAIGNDRYELYIRRSFDGGKTWTTTPATWGGTGTTTCEFMRDGAIANDATQVCTTYVAGAAEQARNVSQLQTTDGTATYKFTILDPRYAPDPPTMSDIGMLGDGVYDPDSDQFNPSRFFVVYENGDNTTTADGEPEALDLSYGRAVRFGDHYQVGATEADMENTCNTVVPGFCNEFETLTTGSNVSAEEASLVMSPSGDTLYSAWAQFSTVPLPPEDPLSFAAYARVWYTDAWIAWTAPDAPPVDDPVVGDGDTYL
;
A
#
# COMPACT_ATOMS: atom_id res chain seq x y z
N MET A 1 -9.42 33.87 -6.46
CA MET A 1 -9.45 34.51 -5.13
C MET A 1 -10.85 35.09 -4.96
N TRP A 2 -11.65 34.60 -4.02
CA TRP A 2 -12.97 35.16 -3.74
C TRP A 2 -12.76 36.45 -2.93
N ASN A 3 -13.25 37.59 -3.43
CA ASN A 3 -13.10 38.89 -2.79
C ASN A 3 -14.37 39.23 -2.02
N PHE A 4 -14.33 39.10 -0.69
CA PHE A 4 -15.41 39.52 0.19
C PHE A 4 -15.02 40.85 0.84
N ILE A 5 -15.28 41.95 0.14
CA ILE A 5 -15.15 43.29 0.72
C ILE A 5 -16.23 43.43 1.79
N GLY A 6 -15.81 43.50 3.06
CA GLY A 6 -16.69 43.74 4.19
C GLY A 6 -17.30 45.12 4.11
N ASN A 7 -18.58 45.21 3.77
CA ASN A 7 -19.33 46.46 3.84
C ASN A 7 -19.40 46.88 5.33
N ASN A 8 -18.78 48.02 5.66
CA ASN A 8 -18.87 48.80 6.91
C ASN A 8 -17.85 48.62 8.06
N SER A 9 -16.67 48.01 7.90
CA SER A 9 -15.65 48.06 9.00
C SER A 9 -14.17 48.12 8.63
N GLY A 10 -13.80 48.18 7.34
CA GLY A 10 -12.42 48.52 6.94
C GLY A 10 -11.34 47.46 7.23
N THR A 11 -11.70 46.26 7.68
CA THR A 11 -10.82 45.09 7.69
C THR A 11 -11.22 44.13 6.57
N ASP A 12 -10.30 43.88 5.64
CA ASP A 12 -10.47 42.85 4.61
C ASP A 12 -10.41 41.46 5.27
N TYR A 13 -11.53 40.73 5.26
CA TYR A 13 -11.61 39.33 5.70
C TYR A 13 -11.17 38.36 4.58
N ASN A 14 -10.27 38.80 3.72
CA ASN A 14 -9.77 38.02 2.59
C ASN A 14 -8.61 37.13 3.06
N PHE A 15 -8.93 35.92 3.51
CA PHE A 15 -7.94 34.91 3.85
C PHE A 15 -7.54 34.09 2.62
N LYS A 16 -6.24 33.76 2.50
CA LYS A 16 -5.76 32.82 1.48
C LYS A 16 -6.26 31.42 1.85
N ILE A 17 -7.09 30.83 1.00
CA ILE A 17 -7.55 29.44 1.17
C ILE A 17 -7.07 28.65 -0.04
N TYR A 18 -6.32 27.59 0.22
CA TYR A 18 -5.85 26.68 -0.81
C TYR A 18 -6.95 25.70 -1.20
N ARG A 19 -7.13 25.52 -2.52
CA ARG A 19 -7.91 24.39 -3.03
C ARG A 19 -7.05 23.14 -2.89
N THR A 20 -7.66 22.09 -2.35
CA THR A 20 -7.02 20.80 -2.13
C THR A 20 -7.83 19.72 -2.81
N GLU A 21 -7.16 18.62 -3.13
CA GLU A 21 -7.83 17.39 -3.53
C GLU A 21 -8.64 16.81 -2.38
N ILE A 22 -9.51 15.86 -2.69
CA ILE A 22 -10.40 15.27 -1.71
C ILE A 22 -9.66 14.12 -1.00
N ALA A 23 -9.07 14.43 0.14
CA ALA A 23 -8.56 13.44 1.09
C ALA A 23 -9.71 12.75 1.83
N ARG A 24 -9.73 11.41 1.82
CA ARG A 24 -10.82 10.58 2.37
C ARG A 24 -10.31 9.21 2.82
N ARG A 25 -11.16 8.48 3.54
CA ARG A 25 -10.88 7.10 4.01
C ARG A 25 -9.56 7.01 4.79
N GLY A 26 -9.39 7.84 5.82
CA GLY A 26 -8.15 7.85 6.61
C GLY A 26 -7.90 6.52 7.34
N SER A 27 -6.64 6.10 7.38
CA SER A 27 -6.13 4.96 8.13
C SER A 27 -4.96 5.44 9.00
N LEU A 28 -5.01 5.16 10.30
CA LEU A 28 -4.01 5.64 11.24
C LEU A 28 -3.07 4.51 11.64
N LEU A 29 -1.83 4.56 11.17
CA LEU A 29 -0.78 3.67 11.64
C LEU A 29 -0.07 4.32 12.83
N VAL A 30 0.00 3.63 13.96
CA VAL A 30 0.59 4.14 15.21
C VAL A 30 1.37 3.04 15.90
N GLN A 31 2.43 3.43 16.61
CA GLN A 31 3.16 2.53 17.51
C GLN A 31 3.34 3.17 18.89
N PRO A 32 3.45 2.36 19.96
CA PRO A 32 3.71 2.87 21.30
C PRO A 32 5.12 3.46 21.39
N MET A 33 5.30 4.42 22.31
CA MET A 33 6.60 5.06 22.55
C MET A 33 7.73 4.08 22.89
N SER A 34 7.42 2.91 23.46
CA SER A 34 8.38 1.84 23.73
C SER A 34 9.02 1.25 22.47
N ASN A 35 8.32 1.34 21.33
CA ASN A 35 8.80 0.81 20.06
C ASN A 35 9.47 1.88 19.21
N VAL A 36 9.39 3.15 19.58
CA VAL A 36 9.94 4.25 18.77
C VAL A 36 11.47 4.17 18.76
N SER A 37 12.05 3.96 17.59
CA SER A 37 13.50 3.93 17.40
C SER A 37 14.11 5.34 17.50
N PRO A 38 15.32 5.49 18.08
CA PRO A 38 16.07 6.75 18.04
C PRO A 38 16.42 7.23 16.62
N GLY A 39 16.42 6.32 15.64
CA GLY A 39 16.75 6.58 14.24
C GLY A 39 15.71 7.46 13.54
N SER A 40 14.55 6.90 13.23
CA SER A 40 13.48 7.63 12.54
C SER A 40 12.61 8.48 13.47
N LYS A 41 12.55 8.14 14.76
CA LYS A 41 11.62 8.70 15.75
C LYS A 41 10.15 8.64 15.32
N LEU A 42 9.80 7.79 14.35
CA LEU A 42 8.43 7.71 13.80
C LEU A 42 7.46 7.22 14.88
N VAL A 43 6.41 7.99 15.14
CA VAL A 43 5.37 7.62 16.12
C VAL A 43 4.04 7.26 15.45
N ALA A 44 3.75 7.91 14.33
CA ALA A 44 2.54 7.67 13.57
C ALA A 44 2.74 7.97 12.08
N MET A 45 2.00 7.26 11.25
CA MET A 45 1.95 7.47 9.81
C MET A 45 0.49 7.41 9.34
N PRO A 46 -0.28 8.51 9.48
CA PRO A 46 -1.60 8.60 8.89
C PRO A 46 -1.51 8.44 7.37
N MET A 47 -2.29 7.50 6.86
CA MET A 47 -2.51 7.25 5.44
C MET A 47 -3.93 7.67 5.06
N PHE A 48 -4.12 8.07 3.81
CA PHE A 48 -5.43 8.48 3.31
C PHE A 48 -5.50 8.32 1.80
N LYS A 49 -6.71 8.14 1.29
CA LYS A 49 -6.99 8.14 -0.15
C LYS A 49 -7.18 9.58 -0.63
N GLN A 50 -6.48 10.01 -1.68
CA GLN A 50 -6.56 11.37 -2.21
C GLN A 50 -6.82 11.36 -3.72
N GLY A 51 -7.70 12.24 -4.21
CA GLY A 51 -8.01 12.36 -5.64
C GLY A 51 -8.90 13.56 -5.93
N LEU A 52 -8.91 14.02 -7.19
CA LEU A 52 -9.70 15.18 -7.64
C LEU A 52 -11.20 14.90 -7.73
N LEU A 53 -11.59 13.69 -8.11
CA LEU A 53 -12.99 13.32 -8.27
C LEU A 53 -13.62 12.76 -6.98
N GLN A 54 -14.90 13.04 -6.79
CA GLN A 54 -15.73 12.43 -5.75
C GLN A 54 -16.10 10.99 -6.09
N GLN A 55 -16.48 10.22 -5.06
CA GLN A 55 -17.05 8.85 -5.09
C GLN A 55 -16.58 7.94 -6.23
N GLY A 56 -15.71 6.99 -5.90
CA GLY A 56 -15.32 5.92 -6.82
C GLY A 56 -14.25 6.30 -7.84
N GLY A 57 -14.02 7.59 -8.11
CA GLY A 57 -13.04 8.11 -9.07
C GLY A 57 -11.56 7.78 -8.78
N PRO A 58 -10.66 8.13 -9.73
CA PRO A 58 -9.20 7.99 -9.62
C PRO A 58 -8.68 8.60 -8.32
N ALA A 59 -7.69 7.93 -7.72
CA ALA A 59 -7.12 8.36 -6.46
C ALA A 59 -5.97 7.46 -5.99
N ASP A 60 -5.01 8.10 -5.33
CA ASP A 60 -3.83 7.51 -4.74
C ASP A 60 -3.95 7.29 -3.23
N ILE A 61 -3.03 6.49 -2.69
CA ILE A 61 -2.77 6.34 -1.25
C ILE A 61 -1.61 7.24 -0.86
N MET A 62 -1.92 8.26 -0.07
CA MET A 62 -0.96 9.21 0.46
C MET A 62 -0.67 8.92 1.92
N ALA A 63 0.49 9.35 2.42
CA ALA A 63 0.86 9.23 3.82
C ALA A 63 1.61 10.47 4.34
N ARG A 64 1.47 10.75 5.63
CA ARG A 64 2.28 11.76 6.34
C ARG A 64 3.02 11.10 7.49
N ARG A 65 4.26 11.52 7.73
CA ARG A 65 5.06 11.06 8.88
C ARG A 65 4.85 11.99 10.06
N ILE A 66 4.65 11.43 11.25
CA ILE A 66 4.68 12.15 12.52
C ILE A 66 5.81 11.55 13.34
N VAL A 67 6.76 12.39 13.76
CA VAL A 67 7.99 11.97 14.43
C VAL A 67 8.10 12.65 15.79
N ASN A 68 8.67 11.96 16.79
CA ASN A 68 8.92 12.58 18.10
C ASN A 68 10.15 13.52 18.04
N ALA A 69 10.03 14.64 17.33
CA ALA A 69 11.06 15.66 17.20
C ALA A 69 11.14 16.60 18.41
N GLY A 70 10.12 16.59 19.28
CA GLY A 70 10.07 17.44 20.47
C GLY A 70 9.40 18.80 20.26
N ALA A 71 8.75 19.04 19.10
CA ALA A 71 7.98 20.26 18.86
C ALA A 71 6.71 20.35 19.73
N SER A 72 6.28 19.24 20.34
CA SER A 72 5.18 19.21 21.31
C SER A 72 5.43 18.19 22.42
N PRO A 73 4.96 18.45 23.67
CA PRO A 73 4.96 17.45 24.74
C PRO A 73 4.17 16.18 24.40
N ASN A 74 3.15 16.30 23.54
CA ASN A 74 2.46 15.14 22.99
C ASN A 74 3.19 14.68 21.72
N PRO A 75 3.86 13.52 21.71
CA PRO A 75 4.62 13.04 20.56
C PRO A 75 3.76 12.88 19.30
N TYR A 76 2.46 12.61 19.45
CA TYR A 76 1.52 12.40 18.33
C TYR A 76 0.85 13.69 17.82
N ALA A 77 1.24 14.86 18.32
CA ALA A 77 0.57 16.12 17.96
C ALA A 77 0.93 16.59 16.54
N PHE A 78 0.04 17.40 15.94
CA PHE A 78 0.23 17.98 14.60
C PHE A 78 1.57 18.72 14.40
N PRO A 79 2.11 19.49 15.37
CA PRO A 79 3.42 20.14 15.23
C PRO A 79 4.59 19.18 14.98
N ASN A 80 4.44 17.90 15.31
CA ASN A 80 5.44 16.86 15.08
C ASN A 80 5.32 16.20 13.69
N MET A 81 4.39 16.67 12.85
CA MET A 81 4.28 16.20 11.47
C MET A 81 5.47 16.70 10.66
N VAL A 82 6.14 15.80 9.94
CA VAL A 82 7.27 16.13 9.07
C VAL A 82 6.80 17.05 7.95
N CYS A 83 7.44 18.20 7.85
CA CYS A 83 7.14 19.21 6.85
C CYS A 83 8.32 20.16 6.66
N GLU A 84 8.82 20.26 5.43
CA GLU A 84 9.95 21.14 5.09
C GLU A 84 9.51 22.58 4.83
N HIS A 85 8.29 22.76 4.32
CA HIS A 85 7.74 24.05 3.92
C HIS A 85 6.41 24.31 4.60
N THR A 86 6.34 25.36 5.41
CA THR A 86 5.12 25.68 6.17
C THR A 86 4.58 27.06 5.85
N GLN A 87 3.26 27.23 5.98
CA GLN A 87 2.60 28.53 5.89
C GLN A 87 1.65 28.75 7.06
N PHE A 88 1.41 30.02 7.39
CA PHE A 88 0.44 30.46 8.42
C PHE A 88 0.70 29.91 9.83
N THR A 89 1.95 29.54 10.15
CA THR A 89 2.36 29.11 11.50
C THR A 89 2.33 30.26 12.52
N ASP A 90 2.26 31.50 12.05
CA ASP A 90 2.15 32.73 12.83
C ASP A 90 0.72 33.08 13.29
N GLY A 91 -0.27 32.24 12.94
CA GLY A 91 -1.68 32.48 13.25
C GLY A 91 -2.33 33.56 12.37
N SER A 92 -1.67 33.99 11.29
CA SER A 92 -2.21 34.98 10.34
C SER A 92 -3.46 34.52 9.58
N ASN A 93 -3.76 33.21 9.60
CA ASN A 93 -4.90 32.64 8.90
C ASN A 93 -5.75 31.74 9.82
N PRO A 94 -7.00 32.13 10.15
CA PRO A 94 -7.87 31.37 11.06
C PRO A 94 -8.34 30.03 10.46
N TYR A 95 -8.22 29.82 9.14
CA TYR A 95 -8.53 28.54 8.50
C TYR A 95 -7.42 27.51 8.65
N TYR A 96 -6.21 27.94 9.03
CA TYR A 96 -5.05 27.07 9.28
C TYR A 96 -4.47 27.35 10.67
N PRO A 97 -5.21 27.06 11.76
CA PRO A 97 -4.86 27.48 13.11
C PRO A 97 -3.55 26.88 13.64
N ASN A 98 -3.09 25.76 13.06
CA ASN A 98 -1.82 25.11 13.41
C ASN A 98 -0.77 25.27 12.30
N GLY A 99 -1.02 26.15 11.32
CA GLY A 99 -0.26 26.23 10.09
C GLY A 99 -0.72 25.21 9.03
N LEU A 100 -0.13 25.33 7.85
CA LEU A 100 -0.36 24.50 6.66
C LEU A 100 0.98 23.94 6.20
N CYS A 101 1.03 22.62 6.00
CA CYS A 101 2.20 21.99 5.38
C CYS A 101 2.07 22.05 3.85
N MET A 102 3.08 22.63 3.19
CA MET A 102 3.17 22.77 1.75
C MET A 102 4.04 21.69 1.10
N SER A 103 4.84 20.96 1.88
CA SER A 103 5.57 19.79 1.36
C SER A 103 4.60 18.72 0.87
N PRO A 104 4.92 17.99 -0.21
CA PRO A 104 4.08 16.89 -0.68
C PRO A 104 3.92 15.81 0.40
N ALA A 105 2.77 15.13 0.41
CA ALA A 105 2.61 13.90 1.17
C ALA A 105 3.36 12.78 0.46
N VAL A 106 3.73 11.72 1.19
CA VAL A 106 4.35 10.55 0.58
C VAL A 106 3.29 9.80 -0.24
N ASN A 107 3.44 9.73 -1.55
CA ASN A 107 2.55 8.96 -2.42
C ASN A 107 3.02 7.50 -2.48
N ILE A 108 2.24 6.63 -1.82
CA ILE A 108 2.58 5.22 -1.62
C ILE A 108 2.24 4.39 -2.87
N SER A 109 1.22 4.80 -3.62
CA SER A 109 0.72 4.12 -4.82
C SER A 109 1.10 4.77 -6.14
N GLY A 110 1.75 5.94 -6.11
CA GLY A 110 2.09 6.71 -7.30
C GLY A 110 2.86 5.92 -8.34
N THR A 111 2.45 6.08 -9.59
CA THR A 111 3.03 5.40 -10.76
C THR A 111 3.21 6.39 -11.91
N THR A 112 4.18 6.12 -12.78
CA THR A 112 4.29 6.81 -14.06
C THR A 112 3.84 5.88 -15.19
N PRO A 113 2.80 6.24 -15.97
CA PRO A 113 2.41 5.48 -17.16
C PRO A 113 3.42 5.70 -18.29
N PHE A 114 3.83 4.62 -18.97
CA PHE A 114 4.84 4.65 -20.03
C PHE A 114 4.27 4.32 -21.41
N SER A 115 3.24 3.49 -21.46
CA SER A 115 2.58 3.12 -22.71
C SER A 115 1.08 3.02 -22.48
N CYS A 116 0.35 3.58 -23.43
CA CYS A 116 -1.09 3.64 -23.42
C CYS A 116 -1.62 3.23 -24.79
N GLU A 117 -2.83 2.70 -24.78
CA GLU A 117 -3.54 2.27 -25.99
C GLU A 117 -4.73 3.18 -26.26
N THR A 118 -4.97 3.41 -27.55
CA THR A 118 -6.18 4.07 -28.04
C THR A 118 -7.41 3.25 -27.71
N GLY A 119 -8.46 3.92 -27.26
CA GLY A 119 -9.79 3.36 -27.17
C GLY A 119 -10.51 3.29 -28.51
N GLY A 120 -11.78 2.87 -28.45
CA GLY A 120 -12.62 2.77 -29.64
C GLY A 120 -14.09 3.06 -29.37
N GLY A 121 -14.66 3.96 -30.17
CA GLY A 121 -16.09 4.28 -30.18
C GLY A 121 -16.43 5.65 -29.58
N ASP A 122 -17.69 6.04 -29.67
CA ASP A 122 -18.17 7.39 -29.32
C ASP A 122 -18.03 7.74 -27.82
N ASN A 123 -17.84 6.73 -26.95
CA ASN A 123 -17.68 6.88 -25.49
C ASN A 123 -16.24 6.67 -25.01
N ASP A 124 -15.29 6.52 -25.94
CA ASP A 124 -13.87 6.30 -25.65
C ASP A 124 -13.01 7.02 -26.69
N ALA A 125 -12.80 8.31 -26.43
CA ALA A 125 -12.05 9.25 -27.28
C ALA A 125 -10.56 9.30 -26.93
N SER A 126 -10.04 8.26 -26.27
CA SER A 126 -8.63 8.11 -25.92
C SER A 126 -7.76 8.04 -27.18
N ASP A 127 -6.67 8.78 -27.17
CA ASP A 127 -5.78 8.98 -28.31
C ASP A 127 -4.51 8.10 -28.23
N GLY A 128 -4.37 7.32 -27.15
CA GLY A 128 -3.26 6.42 -26.89
C GLY A 128 -2.00 7.13 -26.39
N ALA A 129 -2.05 8.45 -26.13
CA ALA A 129 -0.94 9.17 -25.53
C ALA A 129 -1.08 9.17 -24.01
N CYS A 130 -0.12 8.59 -23.30
CA CYS A 130 -0.16 8.64 -21.84
C CYS A 130 -0.13 10.09 -21.30
N PRO A 131 -0.73 10.34 -20.12
CA PRO A 131 -0.69 11.64 -19.49
C PRO A 131 0.75 12.13 -19.33
N THR A 132 0.99 13.37 -19.76
CA THR A 132 2.24 14.09 -19.58
C THR A 132 2.05 15.23 -18.60
N ILE A 133 3.14 15.70 -17.99
CA ILE A 133 3.10 16.78 -17.01
C ILE A 133 3.73 18.02 -17.62
N ASP A 134 3.02 19.14 -17.59
CA ASP A 134 3.53 20.41 -18.06
C ASP A 134 4.53 21.04 -17.06
N SER A 135 5.13 22.17 -17.44
CA SER A 135 6.09 22.88 -16.57
C SER A 135 5.50 23.38 -15.24
N ASN A 136 4.18 23.36 -15.09
CA ASN A 136 3.46 23.79 -13.89
C ASN A 136 2.98 22.60 -13.04
N GLY A 137 3.32 21.37 -13.40
CA GLY A 137 2.87 20.18 -12.67
C GLY A 137 1.41 19.79 -12.96
N VAL A 138 0.86 20.19 -14.11
CA VAL A 138 -0.52 19.88 -14.52
C VAL A 138 -0.49 18.74 -15.54
N ALA A 139 -1.30 17.71 -15.31
CA ALA A 139 -1.46 16.61 -16.26
C ALA A 139 -2.17 17.06 -17.53
N SER A 140 -1.73 16.51 -18.67
CA SER A 140 -2.34 16.77 -19.98
C SER A 140 -3.76 16.23 -20.10
N THR A 141 -4.09 15.20 -19.33
CA THR A 141 -5.42 14.59 -19.29
C THR A 141 -6.25 15.26 -18.20
N ASP A 142 -7.40 15.83 -18.56
CA ASP A 142 -8.33 16.41 -17.59
C ASP A 142 -9.05 15.29 -16.84
N PRO A 143 -8.85 15.12 -15.52
CA PRO A 143 -9.51 14.10 -14.74
C PRO A 143 -11.03 14.26 -14.70
N MET A 144 -11.58 15.43 -15.04
CA MET A 144 -13.02 15.65 -15.16
C MET A 144 -13.62 15.15 -16.48
N ASP A 145 -12.81 14.96 -17.53
CA ASP A 145 -13.24 14.42 -18.81
C ASP A 145 -12.82 12.96 -19.02
N GLN A 146 -13.61 12.07 -18.42
CA GLN A 146 -13.40 10.62 -18.44
C GLN A 146 -13.50 10.00 -19.84
N THR A 147 -14.03 10.73 -20.84
CA THR A 147 -14.14 10.20 -22.21
C THR A 147 -12.77 10.09 -22.88
N THR A 148 -11.79 10.87 -22.41
CA THR A 148 -10.43 10.95 -22.94
C THR A 148 -9.42 10.05 -22.22
N PHE A 149 -9.84 9.29 -21.22
CA PHE A 149 -8.92 8.48 -20.42
C PHE A 149 -8.34 7.33 -21.23
N ASP A 150 -7.03 7.35 -21.43
CA ASP A 150 -6.31 6.29 -22.11
C ASP A 150 -6.19 5.02 -21.28
N LYS A 151 -6.06 3.89 -21.98
CA LYS A 151 -5.77 2.60 -21.35
C LYS A 151 -4.27 2.47 -21.15
N VAL A 152 -3.79 2.60 -19.91
CA VAL A 152 -2.42 2.29 -19.53
C VAL A 152 -2.15 0.80 -19.73
N THR A 153 -1.11 0.50 -20.51
CA THR A 153 -0.63 -0.86 -20.78
C THR A 153 0.66 -1.19 -20.06
N PHE A 154 1.50 -0.18 -19.80
CA PHE A 154 2.77 -0.34 -19.12
C PHE A 154 3.03 0.87 -18.20
N TRP A 155 3.55 0.62 -17.00
CA TRP A 155 3.87 1.64 -16.00
C TRP A 155 5.12 1.25 -15.21
N GLY A 156 5.61 2.17 -14.39
CA GLY A 156 6.65 1.89 -13.40
C GLY A 156 6.50 2.76 -12.16
N GLN A 157 7.13 2.32 -11.07
CA GLN A 157 7.23 3.09 -9.83
C GLN A 157 8.67 3.50 -9.58
N CYS A 158 8.88 4.78 -9.33
CA CYS A 158 10.18 5.38 -9.08
C CYS A 158 10.29 5.90 -7.64
N PRO A 159 11.44 5.74 -6.97
CA PRO A 159 12.58 4.92 -7.41
C PRO A 159 12.28 3.41 -7.31
N GLY A 160 12.97 2.61 -8.13
CA GLY A 160 12.93 1.13 -8.07
C GLY A 160 12.71 0.48 -9.43
N SER A 161 11.88 1.06 -10.29
CA SER A 161 11.71 0.53 -11.65
C SER A 161 12.99 0.65 -12.47
N PRO A 162 13.37 -0.36 -13.28
CA PRO A 162 14.50 -0.26 -14.21
C PRO A 162 14.36 0.86 -15.24
N THR A 163 13.14 1.36 -15.46
CA THR A 163 12.82 2.43 -16.40
C THR A 163 12.93 3.83 -15.78
N CYS A 164 13.18 3.95 -14.47
CA CYS A 164 13.30 5.25 -13.82
C CYS A 164 14.43 6.08 -14.43
N GLY A 165 14.09 7.29 -14.87
CA GLY A 165 15.04 8.20 -15.54
C GLY A 165 15.39 7.81 -16.98
N THR A 166 14.68 6.85 -17.57
CA THR A 166 14.93 6.40 -18.97
C THR A 166 13.96 6.98 -19.99
N ILE A 167 12.77 7.39 -19.53
CA ILE A 167 11.76 8.05 -20.36
C ILE A 167 11.50 9.49 -19.87
N ALA A 168 10.99 10.35 -20.76
CA ALA A 168 10.84 11.78 -20.51
C ALA A 168 10.02 12.08 -19.24
N GLU A 169 8.90 11.39 -19.05
CA GLU A 169 7.99 11.57 -17.91
C GLU A 169 8.67 11.14 -16.61
N SER A 170 9.34 9.98 -16.61
CA SER A 170 10.10 9.51 -15.43
C SER A 170 11.31 10.40 -15.08
N VAL A 171 11.88 11.10 -16.07
CA VAL A 171 12.95 12.09 -15.84
C VAL A 171 12.38 13.38 -15.27
N ALA A 172 11.21 13.80 -15.77
CA ALA A 172 10.54 15.03 -15.33
C ALA A 172 9.99 14.91 -13.90
N LEU A 173 9.37 13.77 -13.57
CA LEU A 173 8.84 13.49 -12.24
C LEU A 173 9.93 13.02 -11.26
N GLY A 174 10.89 12.24 -11.75
CA GLY A 174 11.92 11.64 -10.90
C GLY A 174 11.34 10.57 -9.98
N SER A 175 11.10 10.91 -8.72
CA SER A 175 10.50 10.02 -7.73
C SER A 175 8.98 10.14 -7.80
N ASN A 176 8.26 9.01 -7.69
CA ASN A 176 6.80 9.05 -7.56
C ASN A 176 6.34 9.23 -6.12
N LEU A 177 7.26 9.24 -5.14
CA LEU A 177 6.93 9.34 -3.72
C LEU A 177 6.44 10.73 -3.30
N ASP A 178 6.65 11.75 -4.13
CA ASP A 178 6.26 13.14 -3.90
C ASP A 178 5.20 13.63 -4.91
N ASP A 179 4.81 12.77 -5.84
CA ASP A 179 3.79 13.04 -6.84
C ASP A 179 2.45 13.34 -6.19
N GLN A 180 1.78 14.37 -6.70
CA GLN A 180 0.37 14.60 -6.37
C GLN A 180 -0.51 13.62 -7.16
N SER A 181 -1.69 13.29 -6.65
CA SER A 181 -2.53 12.26 -7.28
C SER A 181 -3.02 12.63 -8.68
N TRP A 182 -3.01 13.91 -9.04
CA TRP A 182 -3.31 14.36 -10.39
C TRP A 182 -2.16 14.15 -11.39
N TYR A 183 -0.95 13.76 -10.96
CA TYR A 183 0.15 13.48 -11.89
C TYR A 183 -0.12 12.21 -12.71
N ASN A 184 -0.80 11.24 -12.13
CA ASN A 184 -1.40 10.13 -12.86
C ASN A 184 -2.92 10.09 -12.61
N PRO A 185 -3.75 10.76 -13.43
CA PRO A 185 -5.19 10.81 -13.21
C PRO A 185 -5.92 9.52 -13.61
N LEU A 186 -5.22 8.50 -14.11
CA LEU A 186 -5.82 7.30 -14.70
C LEU A 186 -5.98 6.15 -13.70
N ASP A 187 -5.18 6.12 -12.64
CA ASP A 187 -5.11 4.97 -11.75
C ASP A 187 -6.03 5.09 -10.53
N VAL A 188 -6.20 3.97 -9.83
CA VAL A 188 -7.03 3.95 -8.63
C VAL A 188 -6.50 2.97 -7.61
N ALA A 189 -6.38 3.44 -6.38
CA ALA A 189 -6.02 2.65 -5.22
C ALA A 189 -7.16 2.57 -4.19
N LYS A 190 -7.27 1.47 -3.44
CA LYS A 190 -8.25 1.29 -2.36
C LYS A 190 -7.72 0.34 -1.26
N GLY A 191 -8.49 0.20 -0.18
CA GLY A 191 -8.24 -0.82 0.85
C GLY A 191 -6.91 -0.68 1.60
N HIS A 192 -6.40 0.54 1.75
CA HIS A 192 -5.08 0.76 2.31
C HIS A 192 -5.01 0.49 3.81
N ARG A 193 -4.00 -0.28 4.22
CA ARG A 193 -3.76 -0.75 5.58
C ARG A 193 -2.25 -0.87 5.82
N GLY A 194 -1.81 -1.12 7.05
CA GLY A 194 -0.38 -1.23 7.35
C GLY A 194 -0.05 -1.18 8.83
N TYR A 195 1.22 -1.32 9.19
CA TYR A 195 1.66 -1.16 10.58
C TYR A 195 3.05 -0.54 10.68
N LEU A 196 3.37 -0.13 11.91
CA LEU A 196 4.66 0.41 12.30
C LEU A 196 5.31 -0.51 13.33
N TRP A 197 6.59 -0.74 13.19
CA TRP A 197 7.42 -1.36 14.22
C TRP A 197 8.84 -0.82 14.17
N ARG A 198 9.25 -0.04 15.19
CA ARG A 198 10.52 0.69 15.19
C ARG A 198 10.64 1.55 13.93
N ASP A 199 11.66 1.33 13.13
CA ASP A 199 11.88 2.02 11.85
C ASP A 199 11.18 1.33 10.67
N MET A 200 10.56 0.16 10.89
CA MET A 200 9.83 -0.56 9.86
C MET A 200 8.44 0.03 9.64
N VAL A 201 8.13 0.27 8.37
CA VAL A 201 6.78 0.59 7.90
C VAL A 201 6.38 -0.47 6.89
N VAL A 202 5.20 -1.04 7.06
CA VAL A 202 4.54 -1.86 6.03
C VAL A 202 3.26 -1.17 5.64
N ALA A 203 3.10 -0.90 4.35
CA ALA A 203 1.89 -0.35 3.77
C ALA A 203 1.38 -1.32 2.71
N MET A 204 0.10 -1.66 2.76
CA MET A 204 -0.58 -2.45 1.74
C MET A 204 -1.76 -1.70 1.19
N TYR A 205 -2.07 -1.94 -0.08
CA TYR A 205 -3.19 -1.33 -0.77
C TYR A 205 -3.53 -2.15 -2.01
N ALA A 206 -4.79 -2.12 -2.42
CA ALA A 206 -5.21 -2.67 -3.70
C ALA A 206 -5.10 -1.55 -4.76
N TRP A 207 -4.56 -1.85 -5.95
CA TRP A 207 -4.37 -0.84 -7.00
C TRP A 207 -4.65 -1.38 -8.40
N SER A 208 -5.12 -0.51 -9.29
CA SER A 208 -5.34 -0.78 -10.71
C SER A 208 -4.84 0.40 -11.55
N PRO A 209 -4.15 0.15 -12.68
CA PRO A 209 -3.64 1.21 -13.57
C PRO A 209 -4.74 1.95 -14.32
N ASN A 210 -5.93 1.34 -14.47
CA ASN A 210 -7.00 1.86 -15.32
C ASN A 210 -8.31 1.95 -14.55
N TRP A 211 -8.58 3.10 -13.94
CA TRP A 211 -9.83 3.36 -13.24
C TRP A 211 -11.07 3.12 -14.11
N LYS A 212 -11.09 3.66 -15.34
CA LYS A 212 -12.24 3.58 -16.26
C LYS A 212 -12.61 2.14 -16.61
N ARG A 213 -11.61 1.29 -16.88
CA ARG A 213 -11.84 -0.14 -17.19
C ARG A 213 -12.19 -0.93 -15.93
N ASN A 214 -11.55 -0.60 -14.81
CA ASN A 214 -11.82 -1.24 -13.53
C ASN A 214 -13.26 -0.97 -13.04
N ALA A 215 -13.83 0.21 -13.32
CA ALA A 215 -15.20 0.57 -12.93
C ALA A 215 -16.30 -0.31 -13.56
N ILE A 216 -15.96 -1.07 -14.61
CA ILE A 216 -16.88 -1.99 -15.30
C ILE A 216 -16.36 -3.43 -15.33
N GLY A 217 -15.37 -3.77 -14.50
CA GLY A 217 -14.82 -5.13 -14.38
C GLY A 217 -13.93 -5.59 -15.55
N ASN A 218 -13.45 -4.66 -16.39
CA ASN A 218 -12.56 -4.96 -17.52
C ASN A 218 -11.07 -4.77 -17.20
N ASP A 219 -10.76 -4.23 -16.03
CA ASP A 219 -9.45 -4.30 -15.36
C ASP A 219 -9.70 -4.76 -13.91
N ARG A 220 -8.64 -5.05 -13.17
CA ARG A 220 -8.68 -5.59 -11.82
C ARG A 220 -7.80 -4.82 -10.86
N TYR A 221 -8.15 -4.89 -9.59
CA TYR A 221 -7.24 -4.58 -8.51
C TYR A 221 -6.31 -5.76 -8.23
N GLU A 222 -5.02 -5.48 -8.11
CA GLU A 222 -4.03 -6.37 -7.50
C GLU A 222 -3.66 -5.84 -6.12
N LEU A 223 -3.16 -6.71 -5.23
CA LEU A 223 -2.69 -6.34 -3.90
C LEU A 223 -1.21 -5.98 -3.96
N TYR A 224 -0.89 -4.78 -3.50
CA TYR A 224 0.47 -4.27 -3.41
C TYR A 224 0.90 -4.12 -1.96
N ILE A 225 2.16 -4.42 -1.69
CA ILE A 225 2.81 -4.18 -0.40
C ILE A 225 4.12 -3.43 -0.62
N ARG A 226 4.32 -2.36 0.16
CA ARG A 226 5.53 -1.55 0.18
C ARG A 226 6.09 -1.48 1.58
N ARG A 227 7.41 -1.44 1.67
CA ARG A 227 8.14 -1.49 2.94
C ARG A 227 9.21 -0.43 3.03
N SER A 228 9.42 0.05 4.25
CA SER A 228 10.48 0.99 4.60
C SER A 228 11.16 0.51 5.87
N PHE A 229 12.45 0.82 6.01
CA PHE A 229 13.28 0.44 7.15
C PHE A 229 13.93 1.66 7.86
N ASP A 230 13.49 2.87 7.52
CA ASP A 230 13.99 4.15 8.06
C ASP A 230 12.84 5.09 8.50
N GLY A 231 11.69 4.51 8.84
CA GLY A 231 10.49 5.21 9.29
C GLY A 231 9.76 5.96 8.19
N GLY A 232 9.81 5.47 6.95
CA GLY A 232 9.00 5.93 5.82
C GLY A 232 9.70 6.97 4.95
N LYS A 233 11.03 7.09 5.03
CA LYS A 233 11.82 8.06 4.23
C LYS A 233 12.20 7.45 2.89
N THR A 234 12.64 6.19 2.91
CA THR A 234 12.96 5.43 1.71
C THR A 234 12.21 4.11 1.69
N TRP A 235 11.87 3.66 0.49
CA TRP A 235 11.11 2.43 0.27
C TRP A 235 12.00 1.45 -0.48
N THR A 236 12.42 0.40 0.22
CA THR A 236 13.53 -0.46 -0.18
C THR A 236 13.23 -1.92 0.11
N THR A 237 13.99 -2.81 -0.52
CA THR A 237 14.12 -4.20 -0.06
C THR A 237 14.79 -4.25 1.31
N THR A 238 14.72 -5.40 1.99
CA THR A 238 15.39 -5.54 3.30
C THR A 238 16.86 -5.14 3.22
N PRO A 239 17.33 -4.18 4.06
CA PRO A 239 18.72 -3.77 4.07
C PRO A 239 19.67 -4.91 4.47
N ALA A 240 20.89 -4.91 3.96
CA ALA A 240 21.92 -5.87 4.36
C ALA A 240 22.20 -5.83 5.88
N THR A 241 22.06 -4.65 6.50
CA THR A 241 22.18 -4.47 7.97
C THR A 241 21.06 -5.16 8.76
N TRP A 242 19.93 -5.44 8.12
CA TRP A 242 18.81 -6.22 8.66
C TRP A 242 18.89 -7.71 8.28
N GLY A 243 19.96 -8.12 7.59
CA GLY A 243 20.14 -9.49 7.09
C GLY A 243 19.53 -9.74 5.70
N GLY A 244 19.13 -8.70 4.98
CA GLY A 244 18.59 -8.83 3.63
C GLY A 244 19.61 -9.34 2.61
N THR A 245 19.14 -10.16 1.67
CA THR A 245 19.94 -10.75 0.58
C THR A 245 19.57 -10.20 -0.80
N GLY A 246 18.49 -9.41 -0.89
CA GLY A 246 17.86 -9.02 -2.14
C GLY A 246 16.65 -9.90 -2.45
N THR A 247 15.88 -9.53 -3.45
CA THR A 247 14.66 -10.24 -3.84
C THR A 247 14.28 -9.93 -5.28
N THR A 248 13.41 -10.74 -5.86
CA THR A 248 12.80 -10.47 -7.17
C THR A 248 11.31 -10.21 -6.98
N THR A 249 10.77 -9.22 -7.69
CA THR A 249 9.33 -8.96 -7.79
C THR A 249 8.89 -9.04 -9.24
N CYS A 250 7.64 -9.42 -9.49
CA CYS A 250 7.08 -9.50 -10.83
C CYS A 250 5.77 -8.71 -10.93
N GLU A 251 5.47 -8.22 -12.13
CA GLU A 251 4.23 -7.50 -12.44
C GLU A 251 3.65 -8.01 -13.76
N PHE A 252 2.34 -8.16 -13.84
CA PHE A 252 1.65 -8.46 -15.10
C PHE A 252 1.19 -7.16 -15.75
N MET A 253 1.83 -6.79 -16.85
CA MET A 253 1.48 -5.61 -17.61
C MET A 253 0.11 -5.76 -18.30
N ARG A 254 -0.46 -4.66 -18.79
CA ARG A 254 -1.76 -4.63 -19.47
C ARG A 254 -1.61 -4.53 -21.00
N ASP A 255 -0.50 -5.05 -21.51
CA ASP A 255 -0.01 -4.98 -22.90
C ASP A 255 -0.48 -6.12 -23.80
N GLY A 256 -1.20 -7.11 -23.25
CA GLY A 256 -1.85 -8.17 -23.99
C GLY A 256 -3.18 -7.76 -24.61
N ALA A 257 -3.52 -8.36 -25.77
CA ALA A 257 -4.84 -8.19 -26.39
C ALA A 257 -5.97 -8.70 -25.47
N ILE A 258 -5.67 -9.78 -24.74
CA ILE A 258 -6.43 -10.27 -23.59
C ILE A 258 -5.50 -10.40 -22.39
N ALA A 259 -6.06 -10.58 -21.18
CA ALA A 259 -5.26 -10.75 -19.96
C ALA A 259 -4.22 -11.87 -20.08
N ASN A 260 -4.55 -12.94 -20.79
CA ASN A 260 -3.69 -14.11 -20.95
C ASN A 260 -2.42 -13.84 -21.75
N ASP A 261 -2.42 -12.79 -22.56
CA ASP A 261 -1.28 -12.38 -23.38
C ASP A 261 -0.38 -11.35 -22.66
N ALA A 262 -0.70 -11.02 -21.41
CA ALA A 262 0.04 -10.03 -20.62
C ALA A 262 1.49 -10.46 -20.41
N THR A 263 2.42 -9.53 -20.62
CA THR A 263 3.83 -9.75 -20.28
C THR A 263 4.01 -9.70 -18.77
N GLN A 264 4.67 -10.72 -18.21
CA GLN A 264 5.17 -10.67 -16.84
C GLN A 264 6.58 -10.04 -16.83
N VAL A 265 6.72 -8.90 -16.18
CA VAL A 265 8.01 -8.20 -16.04
C VAL A 265 8.52 -8.43 -14.62
N CYS A 266 9.68 -9.07 -14.50
CA CYS A 266 10.32 -9.33 -13.22
C CYS A 266 11.58 -8.47 -13.03
N THR A 267 11.72 -7.86 -11.86
CA THR A 267 12.86 -7.03 -11.49
C THR A 267 13.55 -7.61 -10.26
N THR A 268 14.86 -7.82 -10.36
CA THR A 268 15.69 -8.29 -9.25
C THR A 268 16.40 -7.10 -8.59
N TYR A 269 16.32 -7.07 -7.27
CA TYR A 269 16.89 -6.04 -6.42
C TYR A 269 17.94 -6.64 -5.50
N VAL A 270 19.05 -5.93 -5.30
CA VAL A 270 19.98 -6.22 -4.21
C VAL A 270 19.43 -5.70 -2.89
N ALA A 271 19.94 -6.22 -1.77
CA ALA A 271 19.55 -5.80 -0.42
C ALA A 271 19.66 -4.27 -0.22
N GLY A 272 18.60 -3.65 0.32
CA GLY A 272 18.51 -2.21 0.56
C GLY A 272 18.35 -1.34 -0.69
N ALA A 273 18.21 -1.93 -1.88
CA ALA A 273 17.89 -1.17 -3.09
C ALA A 273 16.46 -0.62 -3.03
N ALA A 274 16.23 0.52 -3.69
CA ALA A 274 14.88 1.05 -3.87
C ALA A 274 13.99 0.01 -4.56
N GLU A 275 12.80 -0.23 -3.99
CA GLU A 275 11.87 -1.26 -4.44
C GLU A 275 10.57 -0.61 -4.91
N GLN A 276 10.07 -1.06 -6.06
CA GLN A 276 8.67 -0.83 -6.44
C GLN A 276 7.76 -1.50 -5.41
N ALA A 277 6.52 -1.02 -5.25
CA ALA A 277 5.55 -1.77 -4.46
C ALA A 277 5.36 -3.16 -5.09
N ARG A 278 5.47 -4.21 -4.27
CA ARG A 278 5.38 -5.58 -4.72
C ARG A 278 3.91 -5.95 -4.92
N ASN A 279 3.54 -6.34 -6.14
CA ASN A 279 2.29 -7.04 -6.39
C ASN A 279 2.36 -8.46 -5.81
N VAL A 280 1.70 -8.68 -4.68
CA VAL A 280 1.74 -9.97 -3.95
C VAL A 280 0.67 -10.94 -4.44
N SER A 281 -0.46 -10.46 -4.95
CA SER A 281 -1.58 -11.32 -5.34
C SER A 281 -1.35 -12.07 -6.65
N GLN A 282 -0.69 -11.44 -7.63
CA GLN A 282 -0.45 -12.01 -8.96
C GLN A 282 -1.69 -12.74 -9.51
N LEU A 283 -2.84 -12.07 -9.58
CA LEU A 283 -4.11 -12.75 -9.88
C LEU A 283 -4.07 -13.49 -11.23
N GLN A 284 -4.22 -14.81 -11.14
CA GLN A 284 -4.04 -15.76 -12.24
C GLN A 284 -5.14 -16.84 -12.23
N THR A 285 -5.29 -17.54 -13.35
CA THR A 285 -5.98 -18.82 -13.42
C THR A 285 -5.09 -19.95 -12.89
N THR A 286 -5.68 -21.12 -12.64
CA THR A 286 -4.97 -22.30 -12.08
C THR A 286 -3.77 -22.77 -12.93
N ASP A 287 -3.75 -22.44 -14.22
CA ASP A 287 -2.63 -22.72 -15.13
C ASP A 287 -1.51 -21.66 -15.09
N GLY A 288 -1.60 -20.67 -14.19
CA GLY A 288 -0.61 -19.60 -14.02
C GLY A 288 -0.79 -18.42 -14.99
N THR A 289 -1.88 -18.40 -15.76
CA THR A 289 -2.12 -17.35 -16.76
C THR A 289 -2.81 -16.14 -16.13
N ALA A 290 -2.39 -14.91 -16.47
CA ALA A 290 -3.04 -13.71 -15.97
C ALA A 290 -4.51 -13.60 -16.44
N THR A 291 -5.38 -13.04 -15.60
CA THR A 291 -6.83 -12.99 -15.85
C THR A 291 -7.49 -11.70 -15.37
N TYR A 292 -8.49 -11.17 -16.09
CA TYR A 292 -9.33 -10.06 -15.60
C TYR A 292 -10.56 -10.53 -14.81
N LYS A 293 -10.77 -11.85 -14.67
CA LYS A 293 -11.96 -12.40 -14.00
C LYS A 293 -11.96 -12.23 -12.49
N PHE A 294 -10.78 -12.08 -11.89
CA PHE A 294 -10.64 -11.91 -10.45
C PHE A 294 -10.17 -10.50 -10.13
N THR A 295 -10.54 -10.01 -8.96
CA THR A 295 -10.07 -8.73 -8.42
C THR A 295 -9.90 -8.81 -6.91
N ILE A 296 -9.03 -7.98 -6.35
CA ILE A 296 -8.94 -7.81 -4.90
C ILE A 296 -10.07 -6.93 -4.38
N LEU A 297 -10.78 -7.42 -3.37
CA LEU A 297 -11.83 -6.69 -2.66
C LEU A 297 -11.25 -5.98 -1.45
N ASP A 298 -10.92 -6.75 -0.40
CA ASP A 298 -10.39 -6.24 0.86
C ASP A 298 -9.16 -7.01 1.36
N PRO A 299 -7.99 -6.35 1.47
CA PRO A 299 -6.83 -6.97 2.09
C PRO A 299 -6.84 -6.83 3.61
N ARG A 300 -6.28 -7.77 4.34
CA ARG A 300 -6.16 -7.80 5.80
C ARG A 300 -4.75 -8.24 6.16
N TYR A 301 -4.30 -7.81 7.32
CA TYR A 301 -2.99 -8.18 7.82
C TYR A 301 -3.06 -8.37 9.32
N ALA A 302 -2.25 -9.30 9.82
CA ALA A 302 -2.04 -9.50 11.22
C ALA A 302 -0.64 -8.96 11.53
N PRO A 303 -0.52 -7.72 12.03
CA PRO A 303 0.69 -7.31 12.70
C PRO A 303 0.74 -8.02 14.06
N ASP A 304 1.92 -8.06 14.62
CA ASP A 304 2.18 -8.74 15.88
C ASP A 304 1.35 -8.19 17.06
N PRO A 305 0.88 -9.07 17.97
CA PRO A 305 0.53 -8.66 19.32
C PRO A 305 1.81 -8.51 20.17
N PRO A 306 2.03 -7.37 20.85
CA PRO A 306 3.26 -7.14 21.62
C PRO A 306 3.52 -8.32 22.57
N THR A 307 4.74 -8.88 22.48
CA THR A 307 5.30 -9.98 23.27
C THR A 307 4.52 -10.32 24.54
N MET A 308 4.21 -11.61 24.71
CA MET A 308 3.85 -12.14 26.04
C MET A 308 5.06 -11.97 26.96
N SER A 309 5.01 -11.00 27.87
CA SER A 309 6.20 -10.52 28.59
C SER A 309 6.79 -11.51 29.60
N ASP A 310 6.24 -12.71 29.80
CA ASP A 310 6.67 -13.58 30.91
C ASP A 310 6.16 -15.04 30.88
N ILE A 311 6.34 -15.81 29.79
CA ILE A 311 6.09 -17.28 29.84
C ILE A 311 7.30 -18.09 30.35
N GLY A 312 8.49 -17.48 30.40
CA GLY A 312 9.70 -18.12 30.88
C GLY A 312 10.98 -17.34 30.54
N MET A 313 12.12 -17.83 31.00
CA MET A 313 13.45 -17.37 30.59
C MET A 313 14.14 -18.42 29.72
N LEU A 314 14.94 -17.98 28.74
CA LEU A 314 15.83 -18.86 27.97
C LEU A 314 16.56 -19.87 28.88
N GLY A 315 16.25 -21.16 28.72
CA GLY A 315 16.87 -22.25 29.48
C GLY A 315 16.07 -22.79 30.67
N ASP A 316 14.86 -22.30 30.94
CA ASP A 316 13.97 -22.87 31.98
C ASP A 316 13.14 -24.08 31.53
N GLY A 317 13.22 -24.43 30.24
CA GLY A 317 12.50 -25.56 29.64
C GLY A 317 11.02 -25.28 29.33
N VAL A 318 10.55 -24.05 29.55
CA VAL A 318 9.19 -23.57 29.25
C VAL A 318 9.21 -22.53 28.13
N TYR A 319 10.28 -21.75 28.01
CA TYR A 319 10.48 -20.78 26.93
C TYR A 319 10.69 -21.46 25.57
N ASP A 320 9.78 -21.23 24.63
CA ASP A 320 9.90 -21.64 23.24
C ASP A 320 10.14 -20.42 22.33
N PRO A 321 11.37 -20.21 21.80
CA PRO A 321 11.62 -19.14 20.84
C PRO A 321 10.69 -19.19 19.61
N ASP A 322 10.25 -20.38 19.19
CA ASP A 322 9.36 -20.57 18.05
C ASP A 322 7.91 -20.13 18.31
N SER A 323 7.54 -19.82 19.55
CA SER A 323 6.18 -19.36 19.92
C SER A 323 6.15 -18.08 20.76
N ASP A 324 7.11 -17.92 21.66
CA ASP A 324 7.10 -16.89 22.72
C ASP A 324 8.01 -15.69 22.39
N GLN A 325 8.94 -15.84 21.44
CA GLN A 325 9.81 -14.75 21.02
C GLN A 325 9.19 -13.98 19.87
N PHE A 326 9.15 -12.66 20.00
CA PHE A 326 8.69 -11.81 18.91
C PHE A 326 9.62 -11.85 17.70
N ASN A 327 9.06 -12.03 16.49
CA ASN A 327 9.77 -11.99 15.22
C ASN A 327 9.24 -10.91 14.26
N PRO A 328 9.91 -9.75 14.13
CA PRO A 328 9.50 -8.69 13.21
C PRO A 328 9.73 -9.03 11.73
N SER A 329 10.49 -10.08 11.43
CA SER A 329 10.73 -10.50 10.05
C SER A 329 9.55 -11.25 9.43
N ARG A 330 8.53 -11.58 10.24
CA ARG A 330 7.35 -12.33 9.83
C ARG A 330 6.06 -11.55 10.08
N PHE A 331 5.12 -11.62 9.14
CA PHE A 331 3.74 -11.12 9.32
C PHE A 331 2.79 -11.85 8.38
N PHE A 332 1.50 -11.86 8.70
CA PHE A 332 0.50 -12.52 7.86
C PHE A 332 -0.30 -11.54 7.02
N VAL A 333 -0.62 -11.97 5.80
CA VAL A 333 -1.50 -11.27 4.87
C VAL A 333 -2.63 -12.22 4.50
N VAL A 334 -3.86 -11.74 4.62
CA VAL A 334 -5.04 -12.42 4.07
C VAL A 334 -5.77 -11.43 3.19
N TYR A 335 -6.17 -11.80 2.00
CA TYR A 335 -6.96 -10.92 1.14
C TYR A 335 -8.13 -11.65 0.52
N GLU A 336 -9.16 -10.88 0.22
CA GLU A 336 -10.37 -11.37 -0.41
C GLU A 336 -10.30 -11.25 -1.94
N ASN A 337 -10.55 -12.38 -2.60
CA ASN A 337 -10.75 -12.46 -4.03
C ASN A 337 -12.22 -12.23 -4.35
N GLY A 338 -12.50 -11.45 -5.39
CA GLY A 338 -13.84 -11.23 -5.91
C GLY A 338 -14.00 -11.65 -7.36
N ASP A 339 -15.22 -11.99 -7.75
CA ASP A 339 -15.64 -12.14 -9.14
C ASP A 339 -15.78 -10.75 -9.76
N ASN A 340 -14.85 -10.42 -10.65
CA ASN A 340 -14.81 -9.12 -11.29
C ASN A 340 -15.91 -8.94 -12.36
N THR A 341 -16.58 -10.01 -12.77
CA THR A 341 -17.62 -9.94 -13.80
C THR A 341 -18.91 -9.28 -13.29
N THR A 342 -19.15 -9.30 -11.98
CA THR A 342 -20.32 -8.65 -11.34
C THR A 342 -20.07 -7.19 -11.03
N THR A 343 -18.85 -6.67 -11.25
CA THR A 343 -18.52 -5.25 -11.03
C THR A 343 -19.46 -4.32 -11.82
N ALA A 344 -19.88 -4.74 -13.01
CA ALA A 344 -20.83 -3.99 -13.84
C ALA A 344 -22.23 -3.85 -13.18
N ASP A 345 -22.58 -4.74 -12.25
CA ASP A 345 -23.85 -4.73 -11.52
C ASP A 345 -23.78 -3.96 -10.19
N GLY A 346 -22.60 -3.46 -9.81
CA GLY A 346 -22.41 -2.55 -8.68
C GLY A 346 -21.10 -2.77 -7.94
N GLU A 347 -20.84 -3.99 -7.47
CA GLU A 347 -19.61 -4.37 -6.78
C GLU A 347 -19.23 -5.83 -7.14
N PRO A 348 -17.93 -6.19 -7.11
CA PRO A 348 -17.50 -7.56 -7.30
C PRO A 348 -18.06 -8.46 -6.17
N GLU A 349 -18.56 -9.64 -6.52
CA GLU A 349 -19.05 -10.61 -5.53
C GLU A 349 -17.88 -11.31 -4.86
N ALA A 350 -17.91 -11.44 -3.52
CA ALA A 350 -16.87 -12.12 -2.77
C ALA A 350 -16.79 -13.61 -3.14
N LEU A 351 -15.56 -14.10 -3.32
CA LEU A 351 -15.28 -15.51 -3.59
C LEU A 351 -14.59 -16.13 -2.38
N ASP A 352 -13.27 -16.05 -2.32
CA ASP A 352 -12.46 -16.77 -1.35
C ASP A 352 -11.44 -15.87 -0.69
N LEU A 353 -11.06 -16.25 0.53
CA LEU A 353 -9.92 -15.65 1.22
C LEU A 353 -8.65 -16.39 0.82
N SER A 354 -7.61 -15.64 0.47
CA SER A 354 -6.26 -16.17 0.26
C SER A 354 -5.36 -15.75 1.41
N TYR A 355 -4.50 -16.65 1.91
CA TYR A 355 -3.56 -16.37 2.99
C TYR A 355 -2.12 -16.65 2.57
N GLY A 356 -1.18 -15.93 3.17
CA GLY A 356 0.25 -16.16 3.04
C GLY A 356 1.03 -15.53 4.19
N ARG A 357 2.21 -16.07 4.49
CA ARG A 357 3.11 -15.51 5.50
C ARG A 357 4.26 -14.79 4.83
N ALA A 358 4.38 -13.50 5.10
CA ALA A 358 5.58 -12.73 4.79
C ALA A 358 6.74 -13.21 5.67
N VAL A 359 7.92 -13.37 5.09
CA VAL A 359 9.16 -13.72 5.77
C VAL A 359 10.29 -12.83 5.27
N ARG A 360 11.43 -12.79 6.00
CA ARG A 360 12.54 -11.86 5.73
C ARG A 360 12.04 -10.42 5.55
N PHE A 361 11.24 -9.98 6.52
CA PHE A 361 10.60 -8.67 6.55
C PHE A 361 9.69 -8.40 5.33
N GLY A 362 9.21 -9.42 4.63
CA GLY A 362 8.34 -9.29 3.44
C GLY A 362 9.07 -9.31 2.10
N ASP A 363 10.33 -9.76 2.04
CA ASP A 363 11.01 -10.01 0.77
C ASP A 363 10.40 -11.22 0.04
N HIS A 364 9.69 -12.08 0.77
CA HIS A 364 9.03 -13.25 0.21
C HIS A 364 7.74 -13.56 0.98
N TYR A 365 6.81 -14.26 0.33
CA TYR A 365 5.57 -14.75 0.92
C TYR A 365 5.48 -16.25 0.69
N GLN A 366 5.23 -17.00 1.76
CA GLN A 366 5.23 -18.46 1.75
C GLN A 366 3.93 -19.04 2.31
N VAL A 367 3.64 -20.26 1.85
CA VAL A 367 2.65 -21.18 2.42
C VAL A 367 3.27 -22.57 2.57
N GLY A 368 3.75 -23.15 1.47
CA GLY A 368 4.31 -24.50 1.43
C GLY A 368 5.84 -24.55 1.40
N ALA A 369 6.50 -23.52 0.84
CA ALA A 369 7.95 -23.43 0.84
C ALA A 369 8.51 -23.17 2.25
N THR A 370 9.63 -23.80 2.56
CA THR A 370 10.35 -23.57 3.82
C THR A 370 11.18 -22.29 3.74
N GLU A 371 11.22 -21.51 4.83
CA GLU A 371 11.88 -20.19 4.83
C GLU A 371 13.39 -20.27 4.51
N ALA A 372 14.06 -21.36 4.89
CA ALA A 372 15.49 -21.56 4.67
C ALA A 372 15.88 -21.72 3.19
N ASP A 373 15.01 -22.35 2.39
CA ASP A 373 15.31 -22.73 1.00
C ASP A 373 14.37 -22.05 -0.03
N MET A 374 13.52 -21.11 0.40
CA MET A 374 12.45 -20.55 -0.43
C MET A 374 12.91 -19.91 -1.74
N GLU A 375 14.08 -19.27 -1.75
CA GLU A 375 14.66 -18.67 -2.98
C GLU A 375 14.90 -19.72 -4.09
N ASN A 376 15.07 -20.99 -3.70
CA ASN A 376 15.31 -22.11 -4.59
C ASN A 376 14.08 -22.98 -4.85
N THR A 377 13.10 -23.01 -3.93
CA THR A 377 12.00 -23.99 -3.96
C THR A 377 10.65 -23.41 -4.36
N CYS A 378 10.43 -22.10 -4.16
CA CYS A 378 9.11 -21.48 -4.27
C CYS A 378 8.67 -21.24 -5.72
N ASN A 379 9.58 -20.80 -6.60
CA ASN A 379 9.29 -20.63 -8.02
C ASN A 379 10.49 -21.07 -8.87
N THR A 380 10.30 -22.11 -9.67
CA THR A 380 11.33 -22.64 -10.57
C THR A 380 11.32 -21.97 -11.96
N VAL A 381 10.26 -21.21 -12.28
CA VAL A 381 10.10 -20.48 -13.55
C VAL A 381 10.82 -19.14 -13.48
N VAL A 382 10.66 -18.41 -12.37
CA VAL A 382 11.35 -17.14 -12.10
C VAL A 382 12.19 -17.29 -10.83
N PRO A 383 13.51 -17.55 -10.96
CA PRO A 383 14.39 -17.71 -9.81
C PRO A 383 14.36 -16.51 -8.87
N GLY A 384 14.26 -16.77 -7.56
CA GLY A 384 14.25 -15.74 -6.52
C GLY A 384 12.94 -14.94 -6.38
N PHE A 385 11.92 -15.21 -7.20
CA PHE A 385 10.57 -14.68 -7.00
C PHE A 385 9.76 -15.66 -6.14
N CYS A 386 9.20 -15.18 -5.03
CA CYS A 386 8.38 -16.03 -4.16
C CYS A 386 7.19 -15.28 -3.56
N ASN A 387 6.01 -15.57 -4.10
CA ASN A 387 4.71 -15.12 -3.62
C ASN A 387 3.75 -16.32 -3.60
N GLU A 388 3.76 -17.10 -2.51
CA GLU A 388 2.79 -18.17 -2.30
C GLU A 388 1.59 -17.64 -1.51
N PHE A 389 0.40 -17.91 -2.04
CA PHE A 389 -0.87 -17.71 -1.37
C PHE A 389 -1.77 -18.90 -1.66
N GLU A 390 -2.50 -19.36 -0.64
CA GLU A 390 -3.46 -20.45 -0.76
C GLU A 390 -4.82 -20.05 -0.19
N THR A 391 -5.86 -20.77 -0.60
CA THR A 391 -7.21 -20.58 -0.08
C THR A 391 -7.28 -20.88 1.42
N LEU A 392 -7.77 -19.92 2.19
CA LEU A 392 -8.05 -20.03 3.62
C LEU A 392 -9.46 -20.58 3.89
N THR A 393 -10.41 -20.28 3.00
CA THR A 393 -11.80 -20.70 3.13
C THR A 393 -11.91 -22.22 3.22
N THR A 394 -12.75 -22.73 4.12
CA THR A 394 -13.00 -24.16 4.27
C THR A 394 -14.42 -24.52 3.87
N GLY A 395 -14.58 -25.58 3.08
CA GLY A 395 -15.88 -26.09 2.64
C GLY A 395 -16.08 -25.99 1.13
N SER A 396 -17.25 -26.44 0.67
CA SER A 396 -17.66 -26.36 -0.74
C SER A 396 -18.94 -25.55 -0.84
N ASN A 397 -19.15 -24.86 -1.97
CA ASN A 397 -20.31 -23.99 -2.19
C ASN A 397 -20.43 -22.88 -1.14
N VAL A 398 -19.31 -22.24 -0.85
CA VAL A 398 -19.20 -21.17 0.12
C VAL A 398 -18.45 -20.01 -0.50
N SER A 399 -18.75 -18.81 -0.04
CA SER A 399 -17.91 -17.63 -0.23
C SER A 399 -17.50 -17.05 1.11
N ALA A 400 -16.42 -16.27 1.13
CA ALA A 400 -15.86 -15.71 2.35
C ALA A 400 -15.39 -14.27 2.16
N GLU A 401 -15.67 -13.43 3.16
CA GLU A 401 -15.31 -12.02 3.19
C GLU A 401 -14.97 -11.57 4.63
N GLU A 402 -14.40 -10.37 4.75
CA GLU A 402 -14.25 -9.66 6.03
C GLU A 402 -13.45 -10.43 7.11
N ALA A 403 -12.27 -10.92 6.74
CA ALA A 403 -11.38 -11.60 7.68
C ALA A 403 -10.81 -10.67 8.76
N SER A 404 -10.68 -11.20 9.98
CA SER A 404 -9.97 -10.61 11.11
C SER A 404 -8.86 -11.56 11.54
N LEU A 405 -7.66 -11.01 11.72
CA LEU A 405 -6.44 -11.79 11.88
C LEU A 405 -5.72 -11.45 13.18
N VAL A 406 -5.13 -12.47 13.79
CA VAL A 406 -4.15 -12.38 14.88
C VAL A 406 -3.07 -13.43 14.64
N MET A 407 -1.84 -13.18 15.08
CA MET A 407 -0.76 -14.17 15.00
C MET A 407 -0.07 -14.39 16.33
N SER A 408 0.67 -15.49 16.46
CA SER A 408 1.63 -15.69 17.57
C SER A 408 2.78 -14.68 17.48
N PRO A 409 3.44 -14.34 18.60
CA PRO A 409 4.60 -13.44 18.62
C PRO A 409 5.70 -13.83 17.61
N SER A 410 5.92 -15.13 17.46
CA SER A 410 6.93 -15.69 16.57
C SER A 410 6.57 -15.66 15.08
N GLY A 411 5.31 -15.36 14.76
CA GLY A 411 4.77 -15.45 13.41
C GLY A 411 4.66 -16.88 12.89
N ASP A 412 4.66 -17.90 13.73
CA ASP A 412 4.51 -19.30 13.33
C ASP A 412 3.04 -19.73 13.15
N THR A 413 2.11 -19.01 13.76
CA THR A 413 0.70 -19.39 13.81
C THR A 413 -0.19 -18.21 13.46
N LEU A 414 -1.05 -18.38 12.45
CA LEU A 414 -2.13 -17.47 12.10
C LEU A 414 -3.44 -17.95 12.70
N TYR A 415 -4.14 -17.04 13.36
CA TYR A 415 -5.53 -17.16 13.79
C TYR A 415 -6.38 -16.25 12.91
N SER A 416 -7.35 -16.81 12.19
CA SER A 416 -8.25 -16.04 11.34
C SER A 416 -9.70 -16.38 11.63
N ALA A 417 -10.54 -15.35 11.71
CA ALA A 417 -11.99 -15.48 11.75
C ALA A 417 -12.61 -14.61 10.65
N TRP A 418 -13.65 -15.09 9.98
CA TRP A 418 -14.27 -14.38 8.84
C TRP A 418 -15.77 -14.66 8.74
N ALA A 419 -16.46 -13.88 7.91
CA ALA A 419 -17.84 -14.12 7.54
C ALA A 419 -17.90 -15.08 6.34
N GLN A 420 -18.57 -16.21 6.51
CA GLN A 420 -18.71 -17.23 5.47
C GLN A 420 -20.17 -17.38 5.06
N PHE A 421 -20.43 -17.46 3.77
CA PHE A 421 -21.76 -17.47 3.17
C PHE A 421 -21.97 -18.76 2.38
N SER A 422 -23.20 -19.28 2.38
CA SER A 422 -23.59 -20.35 1.47
C SER A 422 -23.87 -19.78 0.08
N THR A 423 -23.25 -20.35 -0.96
CA THR A 423 -23.54 -19.98 -2.36
C THR A 423 -24.64 -20.83 -2.98
N VAL A 424 -25.22 -21.76 -2.21
CA VAL A 424 -26.36 -22.59 -2.62
C VAL A 424 -27.63 -22.21 -1.86
N PRO A 425 -28.82 -22.43 -2.46
CA PRO A 425 -30.09 -22.19 -1.78
C PRO A 425 -30.20 -23.01 -0.49
N LEU A 426 -30.53 -22.32 0.60
CA LEU A 426 -30.76 -22.92 1.91
C LEU A 426 -32.27 -22.91 2.26
N PRO A 427 -32.73 -23.81 3.13
CA PRO A 427 -34.03 -23.70 3.78
C PRO A 427 -34.20 -22.33 4.47
N PRO A 428 -35.42 -21.75 4.53
CA PRO A 428 -35.65 -20.44 5.13
C PRO A 428 -35.21 -20.30 6.61
N GLU A 429 -35.12 -21.41 7.33
CA GLU A 429 -34.69 -21.48 8.73
C GLU A 429 -33.17 -21.48 8.93
N ASP A 430 -32.38 -21.75 7.88
CA ASP A 430 -30.93 -21.85 7.99
C ASP A 430 -30.26 -20.48 7.74
N PRO A 431 -29.22 -20.14 8.52
CA PRO A 431 -28.54 -18.87 8.35
C PRO A 431 -27.78 -18.85 7.02
N LEU A 432 -27.96 -17.78 6.24
CA LEU A 432 -27.23 -17.54 4.99
C LEU A 432 -25.73 -17.35 5.21
N SER A 433 -25.34 -16.88 6.39
CA SER A 433 -23.95 -16.67 6.77
C SER A 433 -23.66 -17.07 8.21
N PHE A 434 -22.41 -17.44 8.46
CA PHE A 434 -21.89 -17.79 9.78
C PHE A 434 -20.45 -17.30 9.95
N ALA A 435 -20.03 -17.16 11.22
CA ALA A 435 -18.64 -16.89 11.53
C ALA A 435 -17.84 -18.19 11.40
N ALA A 436 -16.82 -18.17 10.55
CA ALA A 436 -15.87 -19.26 10.40
C ALA A 436 -14.53 -18.90 11.06
N TYR A 437 -13.75 -19.93 11.37
CA TYR A 437 -12.46 -19.77 12.01
C TYR A 437 -11.50 -20.87 11.52
N ALA A 438 -10.27 -20.48 11.25
CA ALA A 438 -9.17 -21.39 10.96
C ALA A 438 -7.90 -20.93 11.66
N ARG A 439 -7.05 -21.92 11.91
CA ARG A 439 -5.68 -21.72 12.36
C ARG A 439 -4.74 -22.34 11.35
N VAL A 440 -3.76 -21.57 10.91
CA VAL A 440 -2.66 -22.07 10.07
C VAL A 440 -1.40 -22.08 10.90
N TRP A 441 -0.69 -23.20 10.90
CA TRP A 441 0.54 -23.38 11.67
C TRP A 441 1.69 -23.75 10.74
N TYR A 442 2.79 -23.01 10.85
CA TYR A 442 4.03 -23.21 10.12
C TYR A 442 5.02 -23.96 11.00
N THR A 443 5.76 -24.87 10.40
CA THR A 443 6.73 -25.73 11.12
C THR A 443 8.18 -25.37 10.81
N ASP A 444 8.40 -24.20 10.19
CA ASP A 444 9.73 -23.67 9.94
C ASP A 444 10.45 -23.38 11.25
N ALA A 445 11.75 -23.67 11.28
CA ALA A 445 12.59 -23.31 12.40
C ALA A 445 12.65 -21.79 12.62
N TRP A 446 12.90 -21.39 13.86
CA TRP A 446 13.27 -20.03 14.19
C TRP A 446 14.53 -19.60 13.45
N ILE A 447 14.41 -18.58 12.59
CA ILE A 447 15.56 -17.95 11.95
C ILE A 447 15.96 -16.71 12.75
N ALA A 448 17.22 -16.64 13.12
CA ALA A 448 17.78 -15.48 13.80
C ALA A 448 17.67 -14.24 12.89
N TRP A 449 17.24 -13.13 13.47
CA TRP A 449 17.02 -11.88 12.77
C TRP A 449 17.74 -10.72 13.47
N THR A 450 17.99 -9.66 12.72
CA THR A 450 18.56 -8.41 13.23
C THR A 450 17.77 -7.24 12.67
N ALA A 451 17.54 -6.22 13.49
CA ALA A 451 16.87 -4.99 13.09
C ALA A 451 17.56 -3.81 13.80
N PRO A 452 18.76 -3.41 13.32
CA PRO A 452 19.43 -2.24 13.86
C PRO A 452 18.60 -0.97 13.57
N ASP A 453 18.69 -0.01 14.48
CA ASP A 453 18.04 1.29 14.30
C ASP A 453 18.60 1.98 13.04
N ALA A 454 17.71 2.68 12.33
CA ALA A 454 18.10 3.55 11.24
C ALA A 454 19.05 4.67 11.73
N PRO A 455 19.89 5.23 10.85
CA PRO A 455 20.67 6.41 11.20
C PRO A 455 19.76 7.55 11.70
N PRO A 456 20.10 8.22 12.82
CA PRO A 456 19.35 9.36 13.29
C PRO A 456 19.36 10.48 12.24
N VAL A 457 18.18 11.05 11.99
CA VAL A 457 18.04 12.24 11.14
C VAL A 457 17.16 13.24 11.87
N ASP A 458 17.47 14.51 11.71
CA ASP A 458 16.64 15.61 12.18
C ASP A 458 15.65 15.95 11.07
N ASP A 459 14.45 15.36 11.14
CA ASP A 459 13.37 15.65 10.20
C ASP A 459 12.76 17.03 10.55
N PRO A 460 12.63 17.97 9.59
CA PRO A 460 11.95 19.23 9.85
C PRO A 460 10.47 18.96 10.11
N VAL A 461 9.93 19.56 11.15
CA VAL A 461 8.51 19.44 11.52
C VAL A 461 7.79 20.77 11.44
N VAL A 462 6.46 20.73 11.50
CA VAL A 462 5.64 21.94 11.38
C VAL A 462 6.03 23.00 12.42
N GLY A 463 6.45 24.16 11.93
CA GLY A 463 6.87 25.29 12.76
C GLY A 463 8.38 25.47 12.85
N ASP A 464 9.16 24.49 12.39
CA ASP A 464 10.57 24.70 12.10
C ASP A 464 10.68 25.70 10.92
N GLY A 465 11.60 26.66 11.02
CA GLY A 465 11.80 27.64 9.94
C GLY A 465 12.16 26.95 8.62
N ASP A 466 11.75 27.53 7.48
CA ASP A 466 12.01 26.94 6.17
C ASP A 466 13.51 26.63 6.00
N THR A 467 13.84 25.36 5.76
CA THR A 467 15.23 24.85 5.74
C THR A 467 15.91 25.00 4.38
N TYR A 468 15.18 25.43 3.35
CA TYR A 468 15.70 25.77 2.02
C TYR A 468 15.07 27.09 1.54
N LEU A 469 15.93 28.08 1.21
CA LEU A 469 15.57 29.35 0.55
C LEU A 469 15.68 29.23 -0.98
#